data_AF-A0A376Y903-F1
#
_entry.id   AF-A0A376Y903-F1
#
_cell.length_a   1.000
_cell.length_b   1.000
_cell.length_c   1.000
_cell.angle_alpha   90.00
_cell.angle_beta   90.00
_cell.angle_gamma   90.00
#
_symmetry.space_group_name_H-M   'P 1'
#
loop_
_entity.id
_entity.type
_entity.pdbx_description
1 polymer ?
#
loop_
_entity_poly.entity_id
_entity_poly.type
_entity_poly.pdbx_seq_one_letter_code
_entity_poly.pdbx_strand_id
1 'polypeptide(L)' 'MRQNAQGIIELQGDSDAAIVKGLIAVVFILYDQMTPQDIVNFDVRPWFEKMALTQHLTPSRSQGLER' A
#
# COMPACT_ATOMS: atom_id res chain seq x y z
N MET A 1 6.56 -7.64 7.63
CA MET A 1 7.21 -6.33 7.87
C MET A 1 8.46 -6.55 8.69
N ARG A 2 9.59 -6.03 8.23
CA ARG A 2 10.87 -6.01 8.98
C ARG A 2 11.44 -4.60 8.88
N GLN A 3 12.23 -4.19 9.87
CA GLN A 3 13.01 -2.97 9.80
C GLN A 3 14.48 -3.34 9.60
N ASN A 4 15.15 -2.74 8.62
CA ASN A 4 16.57 -3.01 8.35
C ASN A 4 17.50 -2.15 9.23
N ALA A 5 18.81 -2.35 9.08
CA ALA A 5 19.83 -1.66 9.89
C ALA A 5 19.81 -0.13 9.72
N GLN A 6 19.26 0.37 8.61
CA GLN A 6 19.11 1.78 8.28
C GLN A 6 17.80 2.38 8.84
N GLY A 7 16.98 1.58 9.53
CA GLY A 7 15.71 2.02 10.08
C GLY A 7 14.56 2.04 9.07
N ILE A 8 14.77 1.53 7.86
CA ILE A 8 13.78 1.48 6.78
C ILE A 8 12.90 0.24 6.91
N ILE A 9 11.62 0.38 6.57
CA ILE A 9 10.64 -0.70 6.58
C ILE A 9 10.67 -1.49 5.26
N GLU A 10 10.83 -2.81 5.40
CA GLU A 10 10.73 -3.78 4.32
C GLU A 10 9.39 -4.53 4.43
N LEU A 11 8.57 -4.40 3.39
CA LEU A 11 7.24 -5.01 3.29
C LEU A 11 7.27 -6.26 2.39
N GLN A 12 6.50 -7.26 2.79
CA GLN A 12 6.31 -8.51 2.04
C GLN A 12 4.85 -8.91 2.19
N GLY A 13 4.26 -9.41 1.11
CA GLY A 13 2.85 -9.78 1.06
C GLY A 13 2.53 -10.47 -0.26
N ASP A 14 1.45 -11.25 -0.27
CA ASP A 14 0.99 -11.99 -1.44
C ASP A 14 -0.53 -12.10 -1.44
N SER A 15 -1.12 -12.47 -2.58
CA SER A 15 -2.53 -12.76 -2.71
C SER A 15 -2.81 -13.72 -3.87
N ASP A 16 -3.74 -14.66 -3.67
CA ASP A 16 -4.26 -15.53 -4.73
C ASP A 16 -5.04 -14.75 -5.81
N ALA A 17 -5.54 -13.57 -5.47
CA ALA A 17 -6.26 -12.71 -6.42
C ALA A 17 -5.29 -11.73 -7.10
N ALA A 18 -5.11 -11.88 -8.42
CA ALA A 18 -4.17 -11.07 -9.21
C ALA A 18 -4.34 -9.55 -9.02
N ILE A 19 -5.58 -9.06 -8.97
CA ILE A 19 -5.87 -7.63 -8.75
C ILE A 19 -5.48 -7.17 -7.35
N VAL A 20 -5.67 -8.00 -6.32
CA VAL A 20 -5.29 -7.68 -4.95
C VAL A 20 -3.77 -7.69 -4.82
N LYS A 21 -3.09 -8.65 -5.47
CA LYS A 21 -1.63 -8.68 -5.56
C LYS A 21 -1.07 -7.42 -6.23
N GLY A 22 -1.73 -6.91 -7.27
CA GLY A 22 -1.41 -5.61 -7.87
C GLY A 22 -1.57 -4.44 -6.90
N LEU A 23 -2.66 -4.39 -6.12
CA LEU A 23 -2.86 -3.35 -5.11
C LEU A 23 -1.82 -3.39 -3.99
N ILE A 24 -1.46 -4.59 -3.53
CA ILE A 24 -0.36 -4.79 -2.56
C ILE A 24 0.95 -4.21 -3.11
N ALA A 25 1.26 -4.47 -4.37
CA ALA A 25 2.46 -3.93 -5.01
C ALA A 25 2.45 -2.39 -5.06
N VAL A 26 1.30 -1.76 -5.37
CA VAL A 26 1.15 -0.30 -5.35
C VAL A 26 1.37 0.26 -3.94
N VAL A 27 0.79 -0.37 -2.91
CA VAL A 27 1.01 0.02 -1.50
C VAL A 27 2.49 -0.08 -1.13
N PHE A 28 3.18 -1.14 -1.55
CA PHE A 28 4.62 -1.29 -1.27
C PHE A 28 5.45 -0.21 -1.95
N ILE A 29 5.12 0.16 -3.18
CA ILE A 29 5.79 1.25 -3.90
C ILE A 29 5.58 2.60 -3.18
N LEU A 30 4.38 2.88 -2.67
CA LEU A 30 4.10 4.13 -1.96
C LEU A 30 4.87 4.27 -0.65
N TYR A 31 5.12 3.16 0.05
CA TYR A 31 5.86 3.13 1.31
C TYR A 31 7.33 2.71 1.17
N ASP A 32 7.83 2.57 -0.05
CA ASP A 32 9.19 2.12 -0.29
C ASP A 32 10.20 3.09 0.33
N GLN A 33 11.28 2.55 0.91
CA GLN A 33 12.37 3.33 1.50
C GLN A 33 11.95 4.28 2.63
N MET A 34 10.83 4.01 3.33
CA MET A 34 10.34 4.83 4.43
C MET A 34 10.67 4.27 5.82
N THR A 35 10.87 5.16 6.80
CA THR A 35 10.92 4.79 8.22
C THR A 35 9.50 4.56 8.77
N PRO A 36 9.32 3.93 9.94
CA PRO A 36 7.99 3.80 10.57
C PRO A 36 7.28 5.15 10.74
N GLN A 37 8.02 6.20 11.09
CA GLN A 37 7.47 7.52 11.32
C GLN A 37 7.00 8.18 10.01
N ASP A 38 7.75 7.99 8.92
CA ASP A 38 7.35 8.49 7.60
C ASP A 38 6.04 7.83 7.16
N ILE A 39 5.92 6.51 7.31
CA ILE A 39 4.70 5.75 6.96
C ILE A 39 3.47 6.29 7.71
N VAL A 40 3.59 6.51 9.02
CA VAL A 40 2.48 7.04 9.84
C VAL A 40 2.08 8.45 9.43
N ASN A 41 3.06 9.26 9.01
CA ASN A 41 2.83 10.66 8.63
C ASN A 41 2.46 10.82 7.14
N PHE A 42 2.53 9.76 6.34
CA PHE A 42 2.29 9.80 4.90
C PHE A 42 0.81 9.62 4.57
N ASP A 43 0.20 10.64 3.95
CA ASP A 43 -1.17 10.55 3.46
C ASP A 43 -1.23 9.86 2.09
N VAL A 44 -1.67 8.60 2.08
CA VAL A 44 -1.84 7.80 0.86
C VAL A 44 -3.09 8.17 0.05
N ARG A 45 -4.09 8.84 0.64
CA ARG A 45 -5.41 9.05 0.00
C ARG A 45 -5.30 9.83 -1.32
N PRO A 46 -4.54 10.94 -1.41
CA PRO A 46 -4.42 11.70 -2.65
C PRO A 46 -3.78 10.89 -3.80
N TRP A 47 -2.96 9.88 -3.49
CA TRP A 47 -2.37 9.01 -4.51
C TRP A 47 -3.39 8.03 -5.07
N PHE A 48 -4.18 7.38 -4.21
CA PHE A 48 -5.25 6.49 -4.66
C PHE A 48 -6.35 7.20 -5.45
N GLU A 49 -6.69 8.43 -5.05
CA GLU A 49 -7.61 9.30 -5.79
C GLU A 49 -7.06 9.61 -7.19
N LYS A 50 -5.80 10.04 -7.30
CA LYS A 50 -5.16 10.34 -8.60
C LYS A 50 -5.09 9.15 -9.54
N MET A 51 -4.92 7.94 -9.00
CA MET A 51 -4.87 6.72 -9.80
C MET A 51 -6.26 6.23 -10.22
N ALA A 52 -7.35 6.88 -9.77
CA ALA A 52 -8.74 6.48 -9.99
C ALA A 52 -9.04 5.01 -9.60
N LEU A 53 -8.17 4.40 -8.77
CA LEU A 53 -8.23 2.97 -8.46
C LEU A 53 -9.52 2.63 -7.70
N THR A 54 -9.97 3.50 -6.81
CA THR A 54 -11.22 3.31 -6.04
C THR A 54 -12.46 3.24 -6.93
N GLN A 55 -12.44 3.87 -8.12
CA GLN A 55 -13.57 3.88 -9.06
C GLN A 55 -13.65 2.59 -9.89
N HIS A 56 -12.56 1.83 -9.99
CA HIS A 56 -12.47 0.59 -10.76
C HIS A 56 -12.50 -0.69 -9.91
N LEU A 57 -12.52 -0.53 -8.58
CA LEU A 57 -12.57 -1.64 -7.63
C LEU A 57 -14.02 -1.87 -7.16
N THR A 58 -14.37 -3.14 -6.96
CA THR A 58 -15.64 -3.48 -6.29
C THR A 58 -15.61 -3.05 -4.82
N PRO A 59 -16.76 -2.78 -4.18
CA PRO A 59 -16.81 -2.32 -2.79
C PRO A 59 -16.07 -3.21 -1.78
N SER A 60 -16.03 -4.53 -2.02
CA SER A 60 -15.28 -5.46 -1.16
C SER A 60 -13.75 -5.29 -1.28
N ARG A 61 -13.26 -4.83 -2.43
CA ARG A 61 -11.81 -4.66 -2.69
C ARG A 61 -11.31 -3.30 -2.20
N SER A 62 -12.11 -2.24 -2.34
CA SER A 62 -11.76 -0.93 -1.79
C SER A 62 -11.70 -0.97 -0.26
N GLN A 63 -12.63 -1.65 0.40
CA GLN A 63 -12.61 -1.80 1.86
C GLN A 63 -11.38 -2.53 2.39
N GLY A 64 -10.84 -3.50 1.64
CA GLY A 64 -9.59 -4.17 2.01
C GLY A 64 -8.34 -3.32 1.81
N LEU A 65 -8.45 -2.22 1.05
CA LEU A 65 -7.36 -1.28 0.82
C LEU A 65 -7.37 -0.13 1.84
N GLU A 66 -8.55 0.30 2.29
CA GLU A 66 -8.73 1.42 3.23
C GLU A 66 -8.56 1.05 4.71
N ARG A 67 -8.60 -0.25 5.05
CA ARG A 67 -8.60 -0.74 6.42
C ARG A 67 -7.27 -1.34 6.86
#